data_AF-A0A7Y5NYH4-F1
#
_entry.id   AF-A0A7Y5NYH4-F1
#
_cell.length_a   1.000
_cell.length_b   1.000
_cell.length_c   1.000
_cell.angle_alpha   90.00
_cell.angle_beta   90.00
_cell.angle_gamma   90.00
#
_symmetry.space_group_name_H-M   'P 1'
#
loop_
_entity.id
_entity.type
_entity.pdbx_description
1 polymer ?
#
loop_
_entity_poly.entity_id
_entity_poly.type
_entity_poly.pdbx_seq_one_letter_code
_entity_poly.pdbx_strand_id
1 'polypeptide(L)'
;MGARVPREPVSLAAFRIEAIHRRSQGRRRIGRPCSRRRLGPPRSRSPLSDVPSLYEWLGGMPALEKLTATFYGRVPDDPVLAPIFAHMSPDHPRHVAQFLAEVFGGPAMYSGENGGHANMIRHHLGRSLSQAQRRRWVELLLTCADEIGLPDDPEFRSAFVGYLEWGTRLAVINSQPGATVVEEAPMPKWGWGEVGGPYVPKG
;
A
#
# COMPACT_ATOMS: atom_id res chain seq x y z
N MET A 1 45.39 -1.64 21.04
CA MET A 1 45.20 -1.57 19.58
C MET A 1 43.89 -2.28 19.25
N GLY A 2 42.77 -1.57 19.19
CA GLY A 2 41.45 -2.16 18.91
C GLY A 2 40.88 -1.49 17.68
N ALA A 3 40.92 -2.17 16.53
CA ALA A 3 40.47 -1.62 15.26
C ALA A 3 38.96 -1.40 15.30
N ARG A 4 38.54 -0.15 15.08
CA ARG A 4 37.13 0.25 14.94
C ARG A 4 36.69 -0.12 13.52
N VAL A 5 35.80 -1.10 13.40
CA VAL A 5 35.19 -1.46 12.11
C VAL A 5 34.22 -0.34 11.71
N PRO A 6 34.34 0.25 10.50
CA PRO A 6 33.39 1.24 10.03
C PRO A 6 32.06 0.56 9.68
N ARG A 7 30.95 1.12 10.17
CA ARG A 7 29.60 0.71 9.76
C ARG A 7 29.24 1.50 8.51
N GLU A 8 29.22 0.83 7.36
CA GLU A 8 28.65 1.35 6.12
C GLU A 8 27.13 1.54 6.26
N PRO A 9 26.52 2.52 5.58
CA PRO A 9 25.09 2.76 5.61
C PRO A 9 24.34 1.66 4.84
N VAL A 10 23.38 1.03 5.51
CA VAL A 10 22.53 -0.01 4.92
C VAL A 10 21.51 0.64 3.98
N SER A 11 21.78 0.59 2.67
CA SER A 11 20.83 0.95 1.62
C SER A 11 19.81 -0.19 1.45
N LEU A 12 18.55 0.06 1.85
CA LEU A 12 17.50 -0.96 1.89
C LEU A 12 16.26 -0.46 1.16
N ALA A 13 15.98 -0.99 -0.05
CA ALA A 13 14.64 -1.19 -0.66
C ALA A 13 14.63 -1.04 -2.20
N ALA A 14 15.21 -1.98 -2.94
CA ALA A 14 14.83 -2.18 -4.34
C ALA A 14 14.71 -3.67 -4.67
N PHE A 15 13.64 -4.01 -5.41
CA PHE A 15 13.29 -5.32 -5.99
C PHE A 15 12.64 -6.33 -5.02
N ARG A 16 11.51 -6.99 -5.34
CA ARG A 16 11.11 -7.56 -6.63
C ARG A 16 9.60 -7.89 -6.65
N ILE A 17 8.84 -7.27 -7.56
CA ILE A 17 7.62 -7.86 -8.15
C ILE A 17 8.10 -8.50 -9.45
N GLU A 18 8.13 -9.84 -9.53
CA GLU A 18 7.94 -10.64 -10.76
C GLU A 18 8.36 -12.10 -10.56
N ALA A 19 7.38 -12.99 -10.59
CA ALA A 19 7.42 -14.34 -11.17
C ALA A 19 5.96 -14.79 -11.31
N ILE A 20 5.43 -15.19 -12.47
CA ILE A 20 5.55 -16.51 -13.08
C ILE A 20 4.78 -16.40 -14.40
N HIS A 21 5.37 -16.73 -15.55
CA HIS A 21 4.68 -17.33 -16.72
C HIS A 21 5.73 -17.72 -17.78
N ARG A 22 6.24 -18.96 -17.74
CA ARG A 22 6.96 -19.57 -18.87
C ARG A 22 6.88 -21.10 -18.84
N ARG A 23 5.87 -21.65 -19.51
CA ARG A 23 5.79 -22.96 -20.17
C ARG A 23 4.85 -22.74 -21.36
N SER A 24 5.00 -23.25 -22.58
CA SER A 24 5.93 -24.17 -23.25
C SER A 24 5.52 -24.09 -24.72
N GLN A 25 6.44 -23.82 -25.67
CA GLN A 25 6.11 -23.89 -27.10
C GLN A 25 6.58 -25.21 -27.70
N GLY A 26 5.61 -26.07 -28.01
CA GLY A 26 5.78 -27.24 -28.86
C GLY A 26 5.38 -26.94 -30.31
N ARG A 27 6.28 -27.34 -31.24
CA ARG A 27 6.17 -27.54 -32.70
C ARG A 27 4.82 -27.28 -33.40
N ARG A 28 4.85 -26.49 -34.49
CA ARG A 28 3.82 -26.49 -35.56
C ARG A 28 4.33 -27.20 -36.81
N ARG A 29 3.50 -28.06 -37.40
CA ARG A 29 3.57 -28.50 -38.80
C ARG A 29 2.56 -27.73 -39.64
N ILE A 30 2.90 -27.58 -40.91
CA ILE A 30 2.34 -26.65 -41.89
C ILE A 30 1.18 -27.31 -42.65
N GLY A 31 0.08 -26.58 -42.84
CA GLY A 31 -1.02 -26.97 -43.72
C GLY A 31 -2.12 -25.89 -43.78
N ARG A 32 -2.31 -25.27 -44.96
CA ARG A 32 -3.51 -24.53 -45.41
C ARG A 32 -4.26 -25.44 -46.41
N PRO A 33 -5.54 -25.20 -46.82
CA PRO A 33 -6.29 -23.93 -46.83
C PRO A 33 -7.82 -24.03 -46.57
N CYS A 34 -8.49 -22.90 -46.82
CA CYS A 34 -9.92 -22.70 -47.18
C CYS A 34 -10.80 -21.98 -46.14
N SER A 35 -11.26 -20.80 -46.55
CA SER A 35 -12.00 -19.81 -45.78
C SER A 35 -13.51 -20.11 -45.75
N ARG A 36 -14.02 -20.51 -44.58
CA ARG A 36 -15.42 -20.29 -44.18
C ARG A 36 -15.44 -19.19 -43.12
N ARG A 37 -16.30 -18.18 -43.29
CA ARG A 37 -16.63 -17.22 -42.22
C ARG A 37 -17.20 -18.00 -41.05
N ARG A 38 -16.37 -18.27 -40.04
CA ARG A 38 -16.81 -18.70 -38.72
C ARG A 38 -17.19 -17.45 -37.95
N LEU A 39 -18.46 -17.36 -37.54
CA LEU A 39 -18.82 -16.57 -36.38
C LEU A 39 -17.93 -17.08 -35.24
N GLY A 40 -17.06 -16.20 -34.72
CA GLY A 40 -16.16 -16.56 -33.62
C GLY A 40 -16.98 -16.97 -32.39
N PRO A 41 -16.44 -17.84 -31.51
CA PRO A 41 -17.09 -18.11 -30.25
C PRO A 41 -17.28 -16.78 -29.50
N PRO A 42 -18.36 -16.64 -28.69
CA PRO A 42 -18.47 -15.49 -27.80
C PRO A 42 -17.18 -15.39 -27.01
N ARG A 43 -16.59 -14.18 -26.97
CA ARG A 43 -15.39 -13.93 -26.15
C ARG A 43 -15.76 -14.32 -24.72
N SER A 44 -15.24 -15.45 -24.22
CA SER A 44 -15.35 -15.76 -22.80
C SER A 44 -14.60 -14.65 -22.07
N ARG A 45 -15.32 -13.77 -21.36
CA ARG A 45 -14.69 -12.99 -20.30
C ARG A 45 -14.08 -14.02 -19.35
N SER A 46 -12.77 -13.94 -19.13
CA SER A 46 -12.12 -14.76 -18.11
C SER A 46 -12.80 -14.42 -16.77
N PRO A 47 -13.24 -15.40 -15.96
CA PRO A 47 -13.95 -15.19 -14.70
C PRO A 47 -13.10 -14.56 -13.57
N LEU A 48 -11.97 -13.94 -13.91
CA LEU A 48 -11.11 -13.19 -12.99
C LEU A 48 -11.43 -11.68 -12.99
N SER A 49 -12.43 -11.22 -13.75
CA SER A 49 -12.77 -9.80 -13.91
C SER A 49 -13.96 -9.30 -13.08
N ASP A 50 -14.47 -10.09 -12.14
CA ASP A 50 -15.69 -9.75 -11.38
C ASP A 50 -15.43 -9.35 -9.92
N VAL A 51 -14.18 -9.47 -9.44
CA VAL A 51 -13.81 -9.04 -8.08
C VAL A 51 -13.35 -7.57 -8.15
N PRO A 52 -14.03 -6.63 -7.46
CA PRO A 52 -13.63 -5.22 -7.46
C PRO A 52 -12.30 -5.02 -6.75
N SER A 53 -11.61 -3.92 -7.02
CA SER A 53 -10.48 -3.49 -6.19
C SER A 53 -10.92 -3.17 -4.75
N LEU A 54 -9.97 -3.13 -3.80
CA LEU A 54 -10.27 -2.69 -2.45
C LEU A 54 -10.79 -1.24 -2.43
N TYR A 55 -10.24 -0.39 -3.30
CA TYR A 55 -10.71 0.98 -3.50
C TYR A 55 -12.17 1.05 -3.94
N GLU A 56 -12.58 0.24 -4.91
CA GLU A 56 -13.97 0.20 -5.36
C GLU A 56 -14.88 -0.38 -4.26
N TRP A 57 -14.45 -1.44 -3.56
CA TRP A 57 -15.24 -2.09 -2.52
C TRP A 57 -15.50 -1.18 -1.31
N LEU A 58 -14.48 -0.44 -0.84
CA LEU A 58 -14.62 0.46 0.30
C LEU A 58 -15.50 1.69 0.03
N GLY A 59 -15.87 1.95 -1.24
CA GLY A 59 -16.65 3.13 -1.64
C GLY A 59 -15.86 4.26 -2.30
N GLY A 60 -14.64 3.98 -2.79
CA GLY A 60 -13.81 4.92 -3.53
C GLY A 60 -13.27 6.10 -2.71
N MET A 61 -12.86 7.16 -3.41
CA MET A 61 -12.26 8.35 -2.79
C MET A 61 -13.14 9.00 -1.73
N PRO A 62 -14.47 9.18 -1.92
CA PRO A 62 -15.32 9.79 -0.90
C PRO A 62 -15.27 9.06 0.45
N ALA A 63 -15.16 7.72 0.43
CA ALA A 63 -15.05 6.93 1.66
C ALA A 63 -13.68 7.10 2.33
N LEU A 64 -12.58 7.15 1.56
CA LEU A 64 -11.23 7.40 2.10
C LEU A 64 -11.06 8.82 2.63
N GLU A 65 -11.61 9.83 1.95
CA GLU A 65 -11.60 11.22 2.44
C GLU A 65 -12.41 11.33 3.74
N LYS A 66 -13.57 10.68 3.82
CA LYS A 66 -14.36 10.63 5.05
C LYS A 66 -13.58 9.92 6.17
N LEU A 67 -12.91 8.81 5.87
CA LEU A 67 -12.09 8.08 6.84
C LEU A 67 -10.95 8.95 7.38
N THR A 68 -10.14 9.53 6.50
CA THR A 68 -8.97 10.31 6.93
C THR A 68 -9.38 11.61 7.60
N ALA A 69 -10.43 12.30 7.12
CA ALA A 69 -10.96 13.48 7.80
C ALA A 69 -11.45 13.16 9.21
N THR A 70 -12.18 12.06 9.38
CA THR A 70 -12.66 11.61 10.71
C THR A 70 -11.47 11.27 11.60
N PHE A 71 -10.55 10.44 11.12
CA PHE A 71 -9.36 10.04 11.86
C PHE A 71 -8.51 11.23 12.32
N TYR A 72 -8.08 12.08 11.39
CA TYR A 72 -7.25 13.24 11.71
C TYR A 72 -7.99 14.33 12.49
N GLY A 73 -9.32 14.35 12.44
CA GLY A 73 -10.15 15.16 13.34
C GLY A 73 -10.10 14.69 14.80
N ARG A 74 -9.88 13.39 15.06
CA ARG A 74 -9.75 12.81 16.41
C ARG A 74 -8.32 12.88 16.96
N VAL A 75 -7.31 12.91 16.08
CA VAL A 75 -5.88 12.90 16.47
C VAL A 75 -5.48 13.96 17.50
N PRO A 76 -5.96 15.22 17.45
CA PRO A 76 -5.61 16.24 18.43
C PRO A 76 -6.05 15.89 19.88
N ASP A 77 -7.11 15.09 20.02
CA ASP A 77 -7.63 14.66 21.32
C ASP A 77 -6.95 13.38 21.84
N ASP A 78 -6.10 12.74 21.02
CA ASP A 78 -5.41 11.51 21.37
C ASP A 78 -4.03 11.81 22.01
N PRO A 79 -3.80 11.49 23.29
CA PRO A 79 -2.57 11.87 23.98
C PRO A 79 -1.30 11.20 23.42
N VAL A 80 -1.43 10.09 22.71
CA VAL A 80 -0.28 9.37 22.12
C VAL A 80 0.04 9.92 20.73
N LEU A 81 -0.99 10.28 19.95
CA LEU A 81 -0.84 10.70 18.56
C LEU A 81 -0.74 12.22 18.41
N ALA A 82 -1.39 13.02 19.25
CA ALA A 82 -1.39 14.47 19.14
C ALA A 82 0.02 15.08 19.03
N PRO A 83 1.03 14.66 19.83
CA PRO A 83 2.38 15.21 19.69
C PRO A 83 3.04 14.91 18.33
N ILE A 84 2.69 13.80 17.68
CA ILE A 84 3.25 13.41 16.37
C ILE A 84 2.76 14.33 15.27
N PHE A 85 1.49 14.75 15.36
CA PHE A 85 0.78 15.51 14.34
C PHE A 85 0.56 16.98 14.70
N ALA A 86 1.16 17.48 15.77
CA ALA A 86 0.97 18.86 16.26
C ALA A 86 1.29 19.95 15.22
N HIS A 87 2.13 19.65 14.23
CA HIS A 87 2.51 20.56 13.14
C HIS A 87 2.13 20.02 11.76
N MET A 88 1.13 19.14 11.71
CA MET A 88 0.60 18.57 10.48
C MET A 88 -0.08 19.65 9.63
N SER A 89 0.14 19.61 8.32
CA SER A 89 -0.57 20.48 7.38
C SER A 89 -2.08 20.16 7.36
N PRO A 90 -2.97 21.16 7.20
CA PRO A 90 -4.39 20.94 6.97
C PRO A 90 -4.70 20.02 5.78
N ASP A 91 -3.82 19.97 4.77
CA ASP A 91 -3.97 19.10 3.59
C ASP A 91 -3.60 17.63 3.85
N HIS A 92 -2.98 17.32 4.98
CA HIS A 92 -2.48 15.97 5.26
C HIS A 92 -3.55 14.86 5.14
N PRO A 93 -4.79 15.03 5.65
CA PRO A 93 -5.84 14.02 5.49
C PRO A 93 -6.13 13.69 4.01
N ARG A 94 -6.15 14.71 3.14
CA ARG A 94 -6.37 14.57 1.70
C ARG A 94 -5.22 13.82 1.04
N HIS A 95 -3.98 14.18 1.35
CA HIS A 95 -2.80 13.48 0.81
C HIS A 95 -2.76 12.00 1.24
N VAL A 96 -3.16 11.69 2.48
CA VAL A 96 -3.24 10.31 2.96
C VAL A 96 -4.36 9.54 2.26
N ALA A 97 -5.52 10.16 2.01
CA ALA A 97 -6.60 9.53 1.25
C ALA A 97 -6.17 9.22 -0.20
N GLN A 98 -5.49 10.17 -0.87
CA GLN A 98 -4.91 9.96 -2.19
C GLN A 98 -3.89 8.80 -2.20
N PHE A 99 -3.01 8.74 -1.21
CA PHE A 99 -2.03 7.67 -1.08
C PHE A 99 -2.71 6.30 -0.92
N LEU A 100 -3.64 6.18 0.02
CA LEU A 100 -4.39 4.94 0.26
C LEU A 100 -5.20 4.51 -0.97
N ALA A 101 -5.82 5.46 -1.67
CA ALA A 101 -6.60 5.16 -2.86
C ALA A 101 -5.73 4.50 -3.93
N GLU A 102 -4.57 5.07 -4.23
CA GLU A 102 -3.66 4.51 -5.23
C GLU A 102 -3.13 3.12 -4.81
N VAL A 103 -2.81 2.93 -3.53
CA VAL A 103 -2.37 1.64 -3.01
C VAL A 103 -3.45 0.55 -3.14
N PHE A 104 -4.71 0.91 -2.90
CA PHE A 104 -5.85 0.00 -2.97
C PHE A 104 -6.43 -0.22 -4.38
N GLY A 105 -5.70 0.22 -5.41
CA GLY A 105 -6.06 0.00 -6.82
C GLY A 105 -6.90 1.12 -7.44
N GLY A 106 -7.04 2.25 -6.76
CA GLY A 106 -7.66 3.47 -7.28
C GLY A 106 -6.73 4.28 -8.22
N PRO A 107 -7.17 5.47 -8.66
CA PRO A 107 -6.40 6.32 -9.58
C PRO A 107 -5.05 6.77 -8.99
N ALA A 108 -4.06 6.98 -9.87
CA ALA A 108 -2.70 7.40 -9.52
C ALA A 108 -2.57 8.91 -9.17
N MET A 109 -3.41 9.39 -8.25
CA MET A 109 -3.43 10.80 -7.84
C MET A 109 -2.23 11.15 -6.95
N TYR A 110 -1.86 10.27 -6.02
CA TYR A 110 -0.78 10.59 -5.09
C TYR A 110 0.58 10.61 -5.77
N SER A 111 0.90 9.61 -6.58
CA SER A 111 2.16 9.60 -7.32
C SER A 111 2.24 10.73 -8.35
N GLY A 112 1.12 11.06 -9.01
CA GLY A 112 1.04 12.16 -9.98
C GLY A 112 1.21 13.55 -9.36
N GLU A 113 0.69 13.79 -8.16
CA GLU A 113 0.65 15.12 -7.54
C GLU A 113 1.66 15.31 -6.39
N ASN A 114 2.03 14.22 -5.70
CA ASN A 114 2.76 14.26 -4.43
C ASN A 114 4.07 13.45 -4.45
N GLY A 115 4.58 13.06 -5.62
CA GLY A 115 5.92 12.46 -5.76
C GLY A 115 6.03 10.99 -5.32
N GLY A 116 4.91 10.32 -5.08
CA GLY A 116 4.84 8.87 -4.91
C GLY A 116 5.50 8.35 -3.63
N HIS A 117 5.78 7.04 -3.62
CA HIS A 117 6.18 6.31 -2.42
C HIS A 117 7.44 6.88 -1.76
N ALA A 118 8.45 7.25 -2.55
CA ALA A 118 9.66 7.87 -2.04
C ALA A 118 9.37 9.15 -1.24
N ASN A 119 8.48 10.00 -1.74
CA ASN A 119 8.10 11.23 -1.02
C ASN A 119 7.31 10.94 0.26
N MET A 120 6.42 9.94 0.25
CA MET A 120 5.74 9.46 1.46
C MET A 120 6.75 9.03 2.53
N ILE A 121 7.78 8.26 2.16
CA ILE A 121 8.83 7.82 3.09
C ILE A 121 9.61 9.00 3.67
N ARG A 122 9.93 10.03 2.88
CA ARG A 122 10.61 11.24 3.38
C ARG A 122 9.88 11.90 4.55
N HIS A 123 8.55 11.93 4.51
CA HIS A 123 7.76 12.50 5.61
C HIS A 123 7.89 11.74 6.94
N HIS A 124 8.31 10.47 6.89
CA HIS A 124 8.50 9.61 8.04
C HIS A 124 9.92 9.64 8.62
N LEU A 125 10.93 10.02 7.82
CA LEU A 125 12.33 10.01 8.25
C LEU A 125 12.55 10.84 9.52
N GLY A 126 13.37 10.32 10.44
CA GLY A 126 13.79 11.02 11.66
C GLY A 126 12.69 11.23 12.70
N ARG A 127 11.48 10.70 12.50
CA ARG A 127 10.36 10.85 13.44
C ARG A 127 10.48 9.96 14.69
N SER A 128 11.36 8.95 14.67
CA SER A 128 11.58 8.00 15.76
C SER A 128 10.28 7.40 16.33
N LEU A 129 9.39 6.95 15.43
CA LEU A 129 8.08 6.42 15.82
C LEU A 129 8.25 5.14 16.65
N SER A 130 7.48 5.03 17.72
CA SER A 130 7.46 3.88 18.62
C SER A 130 6.37 2.87 18.23
N GLN A 131 6.51 1.63 18.72
CA GLN A 131 5.47 0.61 18.54
C GLN A 131 4.16 0.96 19.25
N ALA A 132 4.20 1.71 20.35
CA ALA A 132 3.00 2.18 21.04
C ALA A 132 2.21 3.17 20.17
N GLN A 133 2.91 4.12 19.55
CA GLN A 133 2.31 5.07 18.61
C GLN A 133 1.73 4.37 17.38
N ARG A 134 2.47 3.39 16.82
CA ARG A 134 1.97 2.57 15.71
C ARG A 134 0.67 1.84 16.05
N ARG A 135 0.63 1.11 17.17
CA ARG A 135 -0.58 0.39 17.59
C ARG A 135 -1.76 1.36 17.77
N ARG A 136 -1.52 2.48 18.46
CA ARG A 136 -2.56 3.47 18.70
C ARG A 136 -3.11 4.10 17.42
N TRP A 137 -2.24 4.35 16.45
CA TRP A 137 -2.63 4.86 15.13
C TRP A 137 -3.57 3.87 14.42
N VAL A 138 -3.23 2.57 14.40
CA VAL A 138 -4.05 1.53 13.78
C VAL A 138 -5.40 1.39 14.50
N GLU A 139 -5.39 1.33 15.84
CA GLU A 139 -6.61 1.24 16.66
C GLU A 139 -7.58 2.39 16.39
N LEU A 140 -7.08 3.64 16.39
CA LEU A 140 -7.91 4.82 16.16
C LEU A 140 -8.45 4.86 14.72
N LEU A 141 -7.64 4.51 13.72
CA LEU A 141 -8.10 4.46 12.33
C LEU A 141 -9.22 3.42 12.13
N LEU A 142 -9.06 2.23 12.72
CA LEU A 142 -10.08 1.17 12.66
C LEU A 142 -11.36 1.58 13.39
N THR A 143 -11.25 2.25 14.53
CA THR A 143 -12.41 2.83 15.24
C THR A 143 -13.16 3.82 14.34
N CYS A 144 -12.44 4.71 13.64
CA CYS A 144 -13.05 5.64 12.70
C CYS A 144 -13.65 4.93 11.47
N ALA A 145 -13.04 3.84 10.99
CA ALA A 145 -13.58 3.04 9.90
C ALA A 145 -14.96 2.45 10.26
N ASP A 146 -15.11 1.96 11.49
CA ASP A 146 -16.38 1.46 12.02
C ASP A 146 -17.40 2.59 12.19
N GLU A 147 -16.99 3.72 12.75
CA GLU A 147 -17.84 4.91 12.96
C GLU A 147 -18.47 5.42 11.66
N ILE A 148 -17.71 5.44 10.56
CA ILE A 148 -18.20 5.96 9.28
C ILE A 148 -18.94 4.93 8.43
N GLY A 149 -18.99 3.66 8.88
CA GLY A 149 -19.64 2.55 8.20
C GLY A 149 -18.88 2.00 7.00
N LEU A 150 -17.55 1.89 7.08
CA LEU A 150 -16.80 1.13 6.06
C LEU A 150 -17.20 -0.36 6.10
N PRO A 151 -17.11 -1.09 4.96
CA PRO A 151 -17.46 -2.50 4.91
C PRO A 151 -16.79 -3.30 6.03
N ASP A 152 -17.52 -4.20 6.67
CA ASP A 152 -17.08 -5.02 7.80
C ASP A 152 -17.07 -6.53 7.48
N ASP A 153 -17.26 -6.89 6.22
CA ASP A 153 -17.11 -8.26 5.75
C ASP A 153 -15.69 -8.80 6.07
N PRO A 154 -15.57 -10.06 6.52
CA PRO A 154 -14.28 -10.63 6.95
C PRO A 154 -13.19 -10.56 5.88
N GLU A 155 -13.55 -10.70 4.61
CA GLU A 155 -12.65 -10.64 3.46
C GLU A 155 -12.01 -9.25 3.34
N PHE A 156 -12.82 -8.18 3.37
CA PHE A 156 -12.32 -6.82 3.32
C PHE A 156 -11.52 -6.49 4.57
N ARG A 157 -12.04 -6.83 5.76
CA ARG A 157 -11.38 -6.49 7.02
C ARG A 157 -10.02 -7.17 7.17
N SER A 158 -9.90 -8.42 6.71
CA SER A 158 -8.62 -9.12 6.65
C SER A 158 -7.61 -8.39 5.75
N ALA A 159 -8.03 -7.99 4.54
CA ALA A 159 -7.15 -7.30 3.60
C ALA A 159 -6.77 -5.89 4.08
N PHE A 160 -7.74 -5.12 4.59
CA PHE A 160 -7.54 -3.76 5.09
C PHE A 160 -6.61 -3.74 6.31
N VAL A 161 -6.88 -4.57 7.32
CA VAL A 161 -6.01 -4.68 8.51
C VAL A 161 -4.62 -5.18 8.13
N GLY A 162 -4.52 -6.15 7.22
CA GLY A 162 -3.23 -6.63 6.71
C GLY A 162 -2.36 -5.52 6.13
N TYR A 163 -2.97 -4.61 5.35
CA TYR A 163 -2.27 -3.44 4.83
C TYR A 163 -1.85 -2.48 5.95
N LEU A 164 -2.76 -2.12 6.86
CA LEU A 164 -2.46 -1.18 7.94
C LEU A 164 -1.30 -1.69 8.80
N GLU A 165 -1.29 -2.99 9.12
CA GLU A 165 -0.21 -3.64 9.84
C GLU A 165 1.12 -3.52 9.07
N TRP A 166 1.13 -3.88 7.79
CA TRP A 166 2.33 -3.81 6.95
C TRP A 166 2.84 -2.37 6.75
N GLY A 167 1.97 -1.45 6.35
CA GLY A 167 2.31 -0.06 6.02
C GLY A 167 2.80 0.70 7.24
N THR A 168 2.13 0.57 8.39
CA THR A 168 2.58 1.24 9.61
C THR A 168 3.87 0.63 10.17
N ARG A 169 4.14 -0.67 9.92
CA ARG A 169 5.45 -1.26 10.24
C ARG A 169 6.56 -0.61 9.41
N LEU A 170 6.32 -0.36 8.12
CA LEU A 170 7.26 0.40 7.28
C LEU A 170 7.45 1.83 7.76
N ALA A 171 6.39 2.51 8.19
CA ALA A 171 6.49 3.85 8.76
C ALA A 171 7.42 3.87 9.99
N VAL A 172 7.30 2.89 10.89
CA VAL A 172 8.21 2.76 12.05
C VAL A 172 9.65 2.52 11.60
N ILE A 173 9.89 1.58 10.68
CA ILE A 173 11.24 1.26 10.17
C ILE A 173 11.90 2.50 9.56
N ASN A 174 11.17 3.21 8.69
CA ASN A 174 11.69 4.38 8.00
C ASN A 174 11.79 5.62 8.89
N SER A 175 11.15 5.62 10.05
CA SER A 175 11.30 6.73 11.00
C SER A 175 12.55 6.69 11.86
N GLN A 176 13.27 5.57 11.86
CA GLN A 176 14.44 5.40 12.73
C GLN A 176 15.65 6.24 12.25
N PRO A 177 16.55 6.64 13.15
CA PRO A 177 17.78 7.32 12.79
C PRO A 177 18.60 6.52 11.77
N GLY A 178 19.05 7.19 10.71
CA GLY A 178 19.87 6.60 9.65
C GLY A 178 19.09 5.85 8.55
N ALA A 179 17.75 5.82 8.62
CA ALA A 179 16.95 5.32 7.50
C ALA A 179 17.13 6.20 6.25
N THR A 180 17.19 5.56 5.08
CA THR A 180 17.34 6.22 3.78
C THR A 180 16.16 5.90 2.87
N VAL A 181 15.83 6.81 1.95
CA VAL A 181 14.80 6.59 0.94
C VAL A 181 15.42 5.88 -0.26
N VAL A 182 14.71 4.91 -0.84
CA VAL A 182 15.02 4.42 -2.19
C VAL A 182 14.17 5.19 -3.19
N GLU A 183 14.85 5.94 -4.05
CA GLU A 183 14.26 6.93 -4.94
C GLU A 183 13.33 6.32 -5.98
N GLU A 184 13.71 5.17 -6.53
CA GLU A 184 12.96 4.46 -7.57
C GLU A 184 11.97 3.42 -7.02
N ALA A 185 11.68 3.45 -5.71
CA ALA A 185 10.74 2.52 -5.11
C ALA A 185 9.33 2.71 -5.71
N PRO A 186 8.71 1.66 -6.29
CA PRO A 186 7.38 1.79 -6.87
C PRO A 186 6.34 2.08 -5.79
N MET A 187 5.20 2.64 -6.21
CA MET A 187 4.02 2.69 -5.35
C MET A 187 3.63 1.28 -4.90
N PRO A 188 3.36 1.08 -3.60
CA PRO A 188 2.85 -0.19 -3.13
C PRO A 188 1.49 -0.45 -3.78
N LYS A 189 1.22 -1.73 -4.04
CA LYS A 189 -0.09 -2.20 -4.49
C LYS A 189 -0.58 -3.22 -3.49
N TRP A 190 -1.82 -3.11 -3.07
CA TRP A 190 -2.41 -3.99 -2.08
C TRP A 190 -3.80 -4.43 -2.52
N GLY A 191 -4.03 -5.74 -2.57
CA GLY A 191 -5.30 -6.36 -2.93
C GLY A 191 -5.85 -7.29 -1.85
N TRP A 192 -6.73 -8.20 -2.24
CA TRP A 192 -7.48 -9.11 -1.36
C TRP A 192 -6.66 -10.23 -0.69
N GLY A 193 -5.37 -10.38 -0.99
CA GLY A 193 -4.54 -11.45 -0.45
C GLY A 193 -3.06 -11.27 -0.74
N GLU A 194 -2.35 -10.63 0.18
CA GLU A 194 -0.97 -10.14 -0.04
C GLU A 194 0.07 -10.64 0.97
N VAL A 195 -0.30 -11.38 2.01
CA VAL A 195 0.69 -11.86 3.01
C VAL A 195 1.56 -13.01 2.45
N GLY A 196 2.46 -12.68 1.53
CA GLY A 196 3.54 -13.52 0.99
C GLY A 196 4.66 -13.82 2.00
N GLY A 197 4.31 -13.93 3.29
CA GLY A 197 5.23 -14.14 4.42
C GLY A 197 5.75 -12.84 5.08
N PRO A 198 6.38 -12.94 6.27
CA PRO A 198 6.96 -11.79 6.95
C PRO A 198 8.11 -11.16 6.14
N TYR A 199 8.13 -9.83 6.01
CA TYR A 199 9.28 -9.12 5.42
C TYR A 199 10.54 -9.39 6.25
N VAL A 200 11.52 -10.06 5.63
CA VAL A 200 12.85 -10.28 6.19
C VAL A 200 13.78 -9.21 5.63
N PRO A 201 14.30 -8.28 6.45
CA PRO A 201 15.36 -7.36 6.02
C PRO A 201 16.57 -8.21 5.61
N LYS A 202 17.10 -8.01 4.40
CA LYS A 202 18.38 -8.63 4.06
C LYS A 202 19.48 -7.90 4.83
N GLY A 203 20.28 -8.67 5.57
CA GLY A 203 21.40 -8.19 6.36
C GLY A 203 22.54 -7.65 5.51
#